data_AF-A0A2W6WG07-F1
#
_entry.id   AF-A0A2W6WG07-F1
#
_cell.length_a   1.000
_cell.length_b   1.000
_cell.length_c   1.000
_cell.angle_alpha   90.00
_cell.angle_beta   90.00
_cell.angle_gamma   90.00
#
_symmetry.space_group_name_H-M   'P 1'
#
loop_
_entity.id
_entity.type
_entity.pdbx_description
1 polymer ?
#
loop_
_entity_poly.entity_id
_entity_poly.type
_entity_poly.pdbx_seq_one_letter_code
_entity_poly.pdbx_strand_id
1 'polypeptide(L)'
;MTTVVMVHGIRTSATMWRSQVAHLEERGVDCVAVDLPGHGSRMAEAFTLDGAFATIDGAVRDAAARGRVILAAHSMGGLLSIEYVGREDPPPVDAFIAASCTAIPRGVSLATYRTLARGFDRLPGRGAAISEWVLDRTLPDHTRADFGAGGYALDAQDVALRSLSVLDLLAALRRIEVPTWFINGQFDQLRVNERLFTSLVPHAELIVVPRTSHLVTAMRPDVFNALLDVAVATLDS
;
A
#
# COMPACT_ATOMS: atom_id res chain seq x y z
N MET A 1 17.48 14.15 7.96
CA MET A 1 17.18 13.76 6.57
C MET A 1 16.03 12.77 6.64
N THR A 2 15.05 12.93 5.76
CA THR A 2 13.81 12.13 5.77
C THR A 2 13.83 11.16 4.59
N THR A 3 13.51 9.90 4.83
CA THR A 3 13.43 8.86 3.79
C THR A 3 12.01 8.29 3.71
N VAL A 4 11.47 8.17 2.50
CA VAL A 4 10.15 7.55 2.26
C VAL A 4 10.31 6.09 1.84
N VAL A 5 9.81 5.16 2.65
CA VAL A 5 9.71 3.73 2.32
C VAL A 5 8.32 3.45 1.74
N MET A 6 8.26 2.82 0.57
CA MET A 6 7.03 2.60 -0.19
C MET A 6 6.72 1.11 -0.36
N VAL A 7 5.52 0.68 0.07
CA VAL A 7 5.07 -0.72 0.06
C VAL A 7 3.87 -0.89 -0.87
N HIS A 8 4.03 -1.70 -1.91
CA HIS A 8 3.04 -1.89 -2.96
C HIS A 8 1.81 -2.73 -2.54
N GLY A 9 0.77 -2.72 -3.37
CA GLY A 9 -0.44 -3.53 -3.19
C GLY A 9 -0.34 -4.92 -3.82
N ILE A 10 -1.38 -5.75 -3.61
CA ILE A 10 -1.42 -7.10 -4.17
C ILE A 10 -1.42 -7.10 -5.70
N ARG A 11 -0.73 -8.08 -6.32
CA ARG A 11 -0.56 -8.21 -7.78
C ARG A 11 0.27 -7.10 -8.45
N THR A 12 0.80 -6.14 -7.71
CA THR A 12 1.64 -5.06 -8.24
C THR A 12 3.09 -5.24 -7.80
N SER A 13 3.93 -4.23 -7.96
CA SER A 13 5.33 -4.26 -7.55
C SER A 13 5.80 -2.86 -7.19
N ALA A 14 7.07 -2.71 -6.79
CA ALA A 14 7.74 -1.44 -6.59
C ALA A 14 7.57 -0.48 -7.79
N THR A 15 7.39 -0.98 -9.01
CA THR A 15 7.23 -0.14 -10.20
C THR A 15 6.00 0.76 -10.15
N MET A 16 4.96 0.42 -9.38
CA MET A 16 3.77 1.26 -9.23
C MET A 16 4.08 2.64 -8.61
N TRP A 17 5.23 2.76 -7.95
CA TRP A 17 5.67 3.97 -7.26
C TRP A 17 6.56 4.87 -8.10
N ARG A 18 6.86 4.54 -9.37
CA ARG A 18 7.80 5.30 -10.20
C ARG A 18 7.47 6.79 -10.31
N SER A 19 6.18 7.14 -10.41
CA SER A 19 5.75 8.54 -10.41
C SER A 19 6.04 9.25 -9.07
N GLN A 20 5.88 8.55 -7.94
CA GLN A 20 6.21 9.08 -6.61
C GLN A 20 7.72 9.17 -6.40
N VAL A 21 8.48 8.16 -6.86
CA VAL A 21 9.95 8.14 -6.80
C VAL A 21 10.52 9.33 -7.56
N ALA A 22 10.09 9.53 -8.82
CA ALA A 22 10.55 10.67 -9.62
C ALA A 22 10.26 12.02 -8.93
N HIS A 23 9.05 12.19 -8.37
CA HIS A 23 8.68 13.40 -7.62
C HIS A 23 9.56 13.63 -6.38
N LEU A 24 9.87 12.59 -5.61
CA LEU A 24 10.71 12.69 -4.41
C LEU A 24 12.17 12.97 -4.78
N GLU A 25 12.70 12.32 -5.81
CA GLU A 25 14.06 12.53 -6.33
C GLU A 25 14.26 13.97 -6.83
N GLU A 26 13.30 14.53 -7.57
CA GLU A 26 13.31 15.93 -8.02
C GLU A 26 13.39 16.94 -6.87
N ARG A 27 12.92 16.54 -5.68
CA ARG A 27 12.92 17.35 -4.45
C ARG A 27 14.10 17.05 -3.52
N GLY A 28 14.97 16.12 -3.90
CA GLY A 28 16.11 15.69 -3.08
C GLY A 28 15.69 14.94 -1.80
N VAL A 29 14.52 14.29 -1.81
CA VAL A 29 14.04 13.45 -0.71
C VAL A 29 14.38 11.99 -1.01
N ASP A 30 15.11 11.34 -0.10
CA ASP A 30 15.46 9.93 -0.24
C ASP A 30 14.21 9.06 -0.24
N CYS A 31 14.17 8.03 -1.08
CA CYS A 31 13.07 7.09 -1.08
C CYS A 31 13.49 5.68 -1.49
N VAL A 32 12.69 4.69 -1.09
CA VAL A 32 12.87 3.29 -1.45
C VAL A 32 11.51 2.64 -1.65
N ALA A 33 11.29 2.04 -2.83
CA ALA A 33 10.13 1.20 -3.10
C ALA A 33 10.56 -0.27 -3.02
N VAL A 34 9.86 -1.07 -2.20
CA VAL A 34 10.21 -2.48 -1.98
C VAL A 34 9.31 -3.41 -2.77
N ASP A 35 9.88 -4.52 -3.25
CA ASP A 35 9.12 -5.68 -3.72
C ASP A 35 8.91 -6.68 -2.58
N LEU A 36 7.65 -7.00 -2.31
CA LEU A 36 7.30 -8.08 -1.37
C LEU A 36 7.56 -9.45 -2.03
N PRO A 37 7.81 -10.51 -1.25
CA PRO A 37 8.00 -11.86 -1.80
C PRO A 37 6.85 -12.27 -2.74
N GLY A 38 7.18 -12.89 -3.87
CA GLY A 38 6.21 -13.28 -4.89
C GLY A 38 5.70 -12.13 -5.76
N HIS A 39 6.33 -10.96 -5.73
CA HIS A 39 5.99 -9.79 -6.54
C HIS A 39 7.23 -9.15 -7.17
N GLY A 40 7.05 -8.45 -8.30
CA GLY A 40 8.11 -7.66 -8.93
C GLY A 40 9.39 -8.45 -9.22
N SER A 41 10.53 -7.89 -8.83
CA SER A 41 11.85 -8.55 -8.94
C SER A 41 11.97 -9.84 -8.12
N ARG A 42 11.08 -10.05 -7.14
CA ARG A 42 11.03 -11.22 -6.24
C ARG A 42 9.88 -12.15 -6.59
N MET A 43 9.38 -12.10 -7.82
CA MET A 43 8.25 -12.91 -8.31
C MET A 43 8.43 -14.42 -8.08
N ALA A 44 9.68 -14.91 -8.13
CA ALA A 44 9.98 -16.33 -7.96
C ALA A 44 9.90 -16.82 -6.49
N GLU A 45 9.81 -15.91 -5.51
CA GLU A 45 9.72 -16.27 -4.10
C GLU A 45 8.28 -16.59 -3.68
N ALA A 46 8.12 -17.46 -2.68
CA ALA A 46 6.81 -17.70 -2.08
C ALA A 46 6.41 -16.53 -1.18
N PHE A 47 5.18 -16.03 -1.32
CA PHE A 47 4.63 -15.05 -0.39
C PHE A 47 4.39 -15.67 0.99
N THR A 48 4.97 -15.07 2.03
CA THR A 48 4.69 -15.37 3.44
C THR A 48 4.54 -14.05 4.22
N LEU A 49 3.77 -14.08 5.32
CA LEU A 49 3.66 -12.89 6.19
C LEU A 49 5.01 -12.53 6.79
N ASP A 50 5.75 -13.51 7.31
CA ASP A 50 7.06 -13.27 7.90
C ASP A 50 8.03 -12.67 6.89
N GLY A 51 8.05 -13.17 5.65
CA GLY A 51 8.87 -12.62 4.58
C GLY A 51 8.45 -11.20 4.18
N ALA A 52 7.15 -10.92 4.13
CA ALA A 52 6.65 -9.58 3.86
C ALA A 52 7.03 -8.60 4.99
N PHE A 53 6.85 -8.99 6.25
CA PHE A 53 7.23 -8.17 7.40
C PHE A 53 8.75 -7.97 7.50
N ALA A 54 9.56 -9.00 7.22
CA ALA A 54 11.01 -8.87 7.20
C ALA A 54 11.47 -7.90 6.10
N THR A 55 10.80 -7.89 4.95
CA THR A 55 11.08 -6.96 3.85
C THR A 55 10.77 -5.52 4.25
N ILE A 56 9.60 -5.29 4.85
CA ILE A 56 9.21 -3.96 5.36
C ILE A 56 10.18 -3.52 6.46
N ASP A 57 10.51 -4.40 7.40
CA ASP A 57 11.38 -4.10 8.54
C ASP A 57 12.80 -3.76 8.12
N GLY A 58 13.38 -4.52 7.18
CA GLY A 58 14.71 -4.23 6.64
C GLY A 58 14.78 -2.84 6.01
N ALA A 59 13.83 -2.52 5.12
CA ALA A 59 13.81 -1.22 4.46
C ALA A 59 13.58 -0.04 5.44
N VAL A 60 12.70 -0.22 6.43
CA VAL A 60 12.44 0.78 7.47
C VAL A 60 13.67 0.98 8.36
N ARG A 61 14.32 -0.09 8.83
CA ARG A 61 15.52 0.02 9.68
C ARG A 61 16.71 0.60 8.93
N ASP A 62 16.91 0.22 7.68
CA ASP A 62 17.96 0.79 6.84
C ASP A 62 17.74 2.30 6.63
N ALA A 63 16.50 2.72 6.39
CA ALA A 63 16.14 4.14 6.30
C ALA A 63 16.34 4.87 7.64
N ALA A 64 15.92 4.27 8.75
CA ALA A 64 16.06 4.83 10.09
C ALA A 64 17.52 5.04 10.50
N ALA A 65 18.45 4.21 10.01
CA ALA A 65 19.88 4.40 10.22
C ALA A 65 20.41 5.71 9.61
N ARG A 66 19.68 6.33 8.68
CA ARG A 66 20.06 7.58 8.01
C ARG A 66 19.23 8.79 8.47
N GLY A 67 18.13 8.57 9.18
CA GLY A 67 17.31 9.67 9.70
C GLY A 67 15.85 9.27 9.93
N ARG A 68 14.93 10.19 9.62
CA ARG A 68 13.49 10.03 9.85
C ARG A 68 12.87 9.18 8.75
N VAL A 69 11.87 8.36 9.10
CA VAL A 69 11.22 7.42 8.17
C VAL A 69 9.74 7.73 8.00
N ILE A 70 9.33 7.95 6.76
CA ILE A 70 7.93 7.93 6.36
C ILE A 70 7.65 6.57 5.72
N LEU A 71 6.67 5.83 6.24
CA LEU A 71 6.19 4.60 5.61
C LEU A 71 4.93 4.93 4.81
N ALA A 72 4.99 4.81 3.48
CA ALA A 72 3.85 4.95 2.59
C ALA A 72 3.46 3.59 2.01
N ALA A 73 2.19 3.21 2.11
CA ALA A 73 1.79 1.85 1.76
C ALA A 73 0.42 1.80 1.09
N HIS A 74 0.25 0.89 0.14
CA HIS A 74 -0.97 0.79 -0.67
C HIS A 74 -1.68 -0.56 -0.49
N SER A 75 -3.00 -0.52 -0.29
CA SER A 75 -3.89 -1.69 -0.31
C SER A 75 -3.41 -2.80 0.62
N MET A 76 -3.09 -3.99 0.10
CA MET A 76 -2.46 -5.08 0.88
C MET A 76 -1.22 -4.62 1.65
N GLY A 77 -0.33 -3.87 1.01
CA GLY A 77 0.85 -3.28 1.66
C GLY A 77 0.45 -2.39 2.82
N GLY A 78 -0.62 -1.60 2.66
CA GLY A 78 -1.18 -0.76 3.72
C GLY A 78 -1.68 -1.55 4.93
N LEU A 79 -2.38 -2.67 4.72
CA LEU A 79 -2.83 -3.54 5.81
C LEU A 79 -1.66 -4.20 6.55
N LEU A 80 -0.64 -4.65 5.82
CA LEU A 80 0.60 -5.18 6.42
C LEU A 80 1.33 -4.08 7.20
N SER A 81 1.43 -2.88 6.63
CA SER A 81 2.08 -1.75 7.30
C SER A 81 1.33 -1.27 8.53
N ILE A 82 0.00 -1.33 8.57
CA ILE A 82 -0.78 -1.07 9.80
C ILE A 82 -0.37 -2.04 10.92
N GLU A 83 -0.35 -3.34 10.64
CA GLU A 83 0.09 -4.35 11.60
C GLU A 83 1.54 -4.11 12.05
N TYR A 84 2.42 -3.76 11.10
CA TYR A 84 3.84 -3.52 11.34
C TYR A 84 4.09 -2.30 12.23
N VAL A 85 3.50 -1.14 11.90
CA VAL A 85 3.64 0.10 12.67
C VAL A 85 3.02 -0.04 14.05
N GLY A 86 1.88 -0.73 14.14
CA GLY A 86 1.18 -0.99 15.39
C GLY A 86 1.69 -2.21 16.16
N ARG A 87 2.97 -2.59 16.07
CA ARG A 87 3.55 -3.66 16.89
C ARG A 87 3.68 -3.25 18.37
N GLU A 88 3.77 -4.24 19.27
CA GLU A 88 4.01 -3.97 20.70
C GLU A 88 5.37 -3.31 20.95
N ASP A 89 6.39 -3.74 20.19
CA ASP A 89 7.67 -3.05 20.03
C ASP A 89 7.59 -2.22 18.75
N PRO A 90 7.31 -0.90 18.83
CA PRO A 90 7.06 -0.09 17.65
C PRO A 90 8.32 0.03 16.79
N PRO A 91 8.22 -0.19 15.46
CA PRO A 91 9.34 0.02 14.57
C PRO A 91 9.70 1.51 14.45
N PRO A 92 10.92 1.84 13.97
CA PRO A 92 11.37 3.23 13.81
C PRO A 92 10.72 3.87 12.57
N VAL A 93 9.41 4.11 12.65
CA VAL A 93 8.62 4.86 11.68
C VAL A 93 8.21 6.16 12.35
N ASP A 94 8.43 7.30 11.71
CA ASP A 94 8.12 8.64 12.25
C ASP A 94 6.79 9.19 11.73
N ALA A 95 6.33 8.71 10.57
CA ALA A 95 5.03 9.04 9.99
C ALA A 95 4.53 7.92 9.06
N PHE A 96 3.22 7.81 8.92
CA PHE A 96 2.59 6.72 8.16
C PHE A 96 1.52 7.22 7.17
N ILE A 97 1.57 6.76 5.91
CA ILE A 97 0.55 7.00 4.90
C ILE A 97 -0.05 5.66 4.47
N ALA A 98 -1.32 5.46 4.80
CA ALA A 98 -2.11 4.28 4.50
C ALA A 98 -3.08 4.55 3.35
N ALA A 99 -2.75 4.08 2.14
CA ALA A 99 -3.52 4.33 0.94
C ALA A 99 -4.44 3.17 0.57
N SER A 100 -5.74 3.43 0.39
CA SER A 100 -6.70 2.44 -0.14
C SER A 100 -6.77 1.14 0.65
N CYS A 101 -6.69 1.23 1.99
CA CYS A 101 -6.56 0.06 2.86
C CYS A 101 -7.36 0.17 4.18
N THR A 102 -8.52 0.84 4.16
CA THR A 102 -9.38 1.02 5.35
C THR A 102 -10.54 0.03 5.39
N ALA A 103 -10.23 -1.26 5.19
CA ALA A 103 -11.16 -2.37 5.30
C ALA A 103 -10.54 -3.49 6.14
N ILE A 104 -11.36 -4.10 7.02
CA ILE A 104 -10.93 -5.27 7.80
C ILE A 104 -11.10 -6.53 6.95
N PRO A 105 -10.02 -7.25 6.60
CA PRO A 105 -10.08 -8.40 5.71
C PRO A 105 -10.53 -9.66 6.46
N ARG A 106 -11.78 -9.73 6.92
CA ARG A 106 -12.30 -10.88 7.68
C ARG A 106 -13.69 -11.31 7.22
N GLY A 107 -14.04 -12.56 7.52
CA GLY A 107 -15.39 -13.09 7.37
C GLY A 107 -15.87 -13.22 5.91
N VAL A 108 -17.18 -13.03 5.73
CA VAL A 108 -17.89 -13.28 4.46
C VAL A 108 -17.42 -12.37 3.33
N SER A 109 -17.08 -11.12 3.62
CA SER A 109 -16.59 -10.16 2.62
C SER A 109 -15.28 -10.64 2.00
N LEU A 110 -14.31 -11.05 2.83
CA LEU A 110 -13.05 -11.61 2.34
C LEU A 110 -13.27 -12.93 1.58
N ALA A 111 -14.12 -13.82 2.10
CA ALA A 111 -14.42 -15.09 1.43
C ALA A 111 -15.04 -14.86 0.02
N THR A 112 -15.94 -13.88 -0.09
CA THR A 112 -16.57 -13.49 -1.36
C THR A 112 -15.53 -12.90 -2.30
N TYR A 113 -14.72 -11.95 -1.83
CA TYR A 113 -13.66 -11.33 -2.63
C TYR A 113 -12.67 -12.37 -3.18
N ARG A 114 -12.24 -13.32 -2.34
CA ARG A 114 -11.35 -14.41 -2.76
C ARG A 114 -11.98 -15.34 -3.78
N THR A 115 -13.28 -15.64 -3.62
CA THR A 115 -14.01 -16.47 -4.57
C THR A 115 -14.08 -15.80 -5.94
N LEU A 116 -14.38 -14.49 -5.97
CA LEU A 116 -14.39 -13.70 -7.19
C LEU A 116 -12.99 -13.63 -7.83
N ALA A 117 -11.94 -13.39 -7.03
CA ALA A 117 -10.56 -13.34 -7.51
C ALA A 117 -10.12 -14.67 -8.16
N ARG A 118 -10.39 -15.81 -7.50
CA ARG A 118 -10.13 -17.14 -8.09
C ARG A 118 -10.94 -17.41 -9.35
N GLY A 119 -12.17 -16.92 -9.41
CA GLY A 119 -13.00 -17.01 -10.62
C GLY A 119 -12.38 -16.24 -11.79
N PHE A 120 -11.90 -15.03 -11.52
CA PHE A 120 -11.22 -14.18 -12.49
C PHE A 120 -9.92 -14.83 -13.01
N ASP A 121 -9.13 -15.41 -12.11
CA ASP A 121 -7.88 -16.11 -12.46
C ASP A 121 -8.09 -17.37 -13.32
N ARG A 122 -9.30 -17.93 -13.33
CA ARG A 122 -9.67 -19.09 -14.18
C ARG A 122 -10.09 -18.70 -15.60
N LEU A 123 -10.24 -17.41 -15.89
CA LEU A 123 -10.57 -16.94 -17.24
C LEU A 123 -9.38 -17.17 -18.21
N PRO A 124 -9.63 -17.23 -19.53
CA PRO A 124 -8.55 -17.29 -20.52
C PRO A 124 -7.53 -16.17 -20.31
N GLY A 125 -6.24 -16.51 -20.36
CA GLY A 125 -5.16 -15.55 -20.05
C GLY A 125 -5.21 -14.99 -18.63
N ARG A 126 -5.86 -15.70 -17.69
CA ARG A 126 -6.10 -15.28 -16.29
C ARG A 126 -6.74 -13.90 -16.15
N GLY A 127 -7.57 -13.52 -17.12
CA GLY A 127 -8.25 -12.23 -17.12
C GLY A 127 -7.33 -11.03 -17.45
N ALA A 128 -6.16 -11.26 -18.03
CA ALA A 128 -5.23 -10.19 -18.42
C ALA A 128 -5.89 -9.12 -19.29
N ALA A 129 -6.64 -9.51 -20.33
CA ALA A 129 -7.35 -8.56 -21.21
C ALA A 129 -8.38 -7.69 -20.48
N ILE A 130 -9.06 -8.25 -19.47
CA ILE A 130 -10.01 -7.47 -18.65
C ILE A 130 -9.23 -6.53 -17.72
N SER A 131 -8.12 -6.99 -17.16
CA SER A 131 -7.27 -6.17 -16.30
C SER A 131 -6.70 -4.98 -17.06
N GLU A 132 -6.14 -5.22 -18.26
CA GLU A 132 -5.68 -4.17 -19.17
C GLU A 132 -6.80 -3.19 -19.52
N TRP A 133 -7.99 -3.69 -19.89
CA TRP A 133 -9.14 -2.82 -20.17
C TRP A 133 -9.54 -1.95 -18.97
N VAL A 134 -9.55 -2.49 -17.75
CA VAL A 134 -9.83 -1.72 -16.53
C VAL A 134 -8.76 -0.66 -16.30
N LEU A 135 -7.47 -1.02 -16.44
CA LEU A 135 -6.36 -0.09 -16.27
C LEU A 135 -6.39 1.02 -17.33
N ASP A 136 -6.72 0.68 -18.58
CA ASP A 136 -6.90 1.64 -19.66
C ASP A 136 -7.98 2.68 -19.37
N ARG A 137 -9.05 2.29 -18.69
CA ARG A 137 -10.18 3.16 -18.37
C ARG A 137 -10.02 3.93 -17.06
N THR A 138 -9.06 3.56 -16.22
CA THR A 138 -8.91 4.13 -14.88
C THR A 138 -7.60 4.87 -14.68
N LEU A 139 -6.50 4.40 -15.27
CA LEU A 139 -5.19 4.99 -15.10
C LEU A 139 -4.86 6.02 -16.19
N PRO A 140 -4.33 7.20 -15.80
CA PRO A 140 -3.66 8.11 -16.71
C PRO A 140 -2.58 7.41 -17.54
N ASP A 141 -2.37 7.88 -18.78
CA ASP A 141 -1.42 7.25 -19.70
C ASP A 141 0.01 7.16 -19.13
N HIS A 142 0.42 8.17 -18.36
CA HIS A 142 1.78 8.26 -17.82
C HIS A 142 2.05 7.33 -16.62
N THR A 143 1.04 6.86 -15.89
CA THR A 143 1.20 5.90 -14.78
C THR A 143 0.82 4.47 -15.15
N ARG A 144 0.09 4.30 -16.27
CA ARG A 144 -0.46 3.00 -16.68
C ARG A 144 0.63 1.95 -16.93
N ALA A 145 1.67 2.32 -17.68
CA ALA A 145 2.75 1.40 -18.02
C ALA A 145 3.50 0.94 -16.76
N ASP A 146 3.69 1.84 -15.81
CA ASP A 146 4.42 1.57 -14.57
C ASP A 146 3.69 0.59 -13.65
N PHE A 147 2.36 0.61 -13.65
CA PHE A 147 1.56 -0.30 -12.84
C PHE A 147 1.79 -1.78 -13.18
N GLY A 148 2.00 -2.08 -14.47
CA GLY A 148 2.24 -3.44 -14.96
C GLY A 148 3.71 -3.81 -15.17
N ALA A 149 4.64 -2.85 -15.07
CA ALA A 149 6.03 -3.04 -15.51
C ALA A 149 6.81 -4.11 -14.72
N GLY A 150 6.49 -4.32 -13.44
CA GLY A 150 7.07 -5.41 -12.65
C GLY A 150 6.37 -6.76 -12.79
N GLY A 151 5.40 -6.88 -13.70
CA GLY A 151 4.55 -8.05 -13.87
C GLY A 151 3.44 -8.15 -12.83
N TYR A 152 2.39 -8.91 -13.18
CA TYR A 152 1.26 -9.15 -12.27
C TYR A 152 1.49 -10.43 -11.46
N ALA A 153 1.58 -10.28 -10.14
CA ALA A 153 1.75 -11.39 -9.20
C ALA A 153 0.46 -12.19 -8.98
N LEU A 154 0.00 -12.88 -10.03
CA LEU A 154 -1.25 -13.64 -10.00
C LEU A 154 -1.15 -14.87 -9.07
N ASP A 155 0.02 -15.50 -8.98
CA ASP A 155 0.23 -16.70 -8.16
C ASP A 155 0.29 -16.42 -6.66
N ALA A 156 0.73 -15.22 -6.28
CA ALA A 156 0.78 -14.80 -4.88
C ALA A 156 -0.59 -14.37 -4.32
N GLN A 157 -1.59 -14.13 -5.20
CA GLN A 157 -2.81 -13.43 -4.81
C GLN A 157 -3.64 -14.16 -3.74
N ASP A 158 -4.02 -15.43 -3.95
CA ASP A 158 -4.88 -16.13 -2.98
C ASP A 158 -4.17 -16.37 -1.64
N VAL A 159 -2.86 -16.65 -1.69
CA VAL A 159 -2.04 -16.85 -0.49
C VAL A 159 -1.99 -15.57 0.32
N ALA A 160 -1.65 -14.44 -0.31
CA ALA A 160 -1.60 -13.15 0.36
C ALA A 160 -2.95 -12.74 0.95
N LEU A 161 -4.06 -12.87 0.20
CA LEU A 161 -5.39 -12.55 0.70
C LEU A 161 -5.81 -13.41 1.90
N ARG A 162 -5.43 -14.69 1.91
CA ARG A 162 -5.70 -15.58 3.05
C ARG A 162 -4.93 -15.12 4.28
N SER A 163 -3.66 -14.81 4.10
CA SER A 163 -2.77 -14.35 5.15
C SER A 163 -3.26 -13.06 5.81
N LEU A 164 -3.86 -12.12 5.07
CA LEU A 164 -4.39 -10.89 5.66
C LEU A 164 -5.46 -11.10 6.74
N SER A 165 -6.17 -12.23 6.73
CA SER A 165 -7.24 -12.50 7.70
C SER A 165 -6.77 -12.68 9.15
N VAL A 166 -5.48 -13.02 9.33
CA VAL A 166 -4.88 -13.29 10.64
C VAL A 166 -4.33 -12.04 11.32
N LEU A 167 -4.22 -10.92 10.60
CA LEU A 167 -3.74 -9.64 11.14
C LEU A 167 -4.71 -9.12 12.20
N ASP A 168 -4.20 -8.57 13.30
CA ASP A 168 -5.00 -7.91 14.34
C ASP A 168 -5.01 -6.39 14.20
N LEU A 169 -5.54 -5.94 13.06
CA LEU A 169 -5.54 -4.53 12.67
C LEU A 169 -6.15 -3.60 13.74
N LEU A 170 -7.16 -4.05 14.49
CA LEU A 170 -7.79 -3.20 15.50
C LEU A 170 -6.89 -2.99 16.72
N ALA A 171 -6.10 -4.00 17.10
CA ALA A 171 -5.11 -3.85 18.14
C ALA A 171 -3.93 -3.02 17.64
N ALA A 172 -3.49 -3.27 16.41
CA ALA A 172 -2.40 -2.52 15.79
C ALA A 172 -2.72 -1.03 15.65
N LEU A 173 -3.88 -0.66 15.09
CA LEU A 173 -4.32 0.73 14.93
C LEU A 173 -4.29 1.51 16.26
N ARG A 174 -4.71 0.88 17.37
CA ARG A 174 -4.71 1.52 18.70
C ARG A 174 -3.31 1.80 19.26
N ARG A 175 -2.28 1.15 18.71
CA ARG A 175 -0.88 1.32 19.12
C ARG A 175 -0.11 2.27 18.19
N ILE A 176 -0.73 2.74 17.10
CA ILE A 176 -0.10 3.72 16.21
C ILE A 176 -0.16 5.10 16.87
N GLU A 177 0.99 5.62 17.25
CA GLU A 177 1.13 6.94 17.91
C GLU A 177 1.70 8.01 16.96
N VAL A 178 2.15 7.62 15.76
CA VAL A 178 2.76 8.56 14.80
C VAL A 178 1.72 9.26 13.93
N PRO A 179 2.02 10.48 13.41
CA PRO A 179 1.19 11.13 12.40
C PRO A 179 0.81 10.16 11.28
N THR A 180 -0.48 10.03 11.03
CA THR A 180 -1.00 9.02 10.10
C THR A 180 -2.01 9.64 9.14
N TRP A 181 -1.84 9.39 7.84
CA TRP A 181 -2.82 9.78 6.82
C TRP A 181 -3.45 8.55 6.19
N PHE A 182 -4.76 8.42 6.32
CA PHE A 182 -5.55 7.51 5.51
C PHE A 182 -5.98 8.24 4.23
N ILE A 183 -5.59 7.73 3.06
CA ILE A 183 -5.98 8.32 1.77
C ILE A 183 -6.68 7.30 0.89
N ASN A 184 -7.92 7.57 0.51
CA ASN A 184 -8.74 6.64 -0.27
C ASN A 184 -9.40 7.34 -1.46
N GLY A 185 -9.68 6.57 -2.52
CA GLY A 185 -10.54 7.03 -3.60
C GLY A 185 -12.00 7.10 -3.17
N GLN A 186 -12.75 8.11 -3.64
CA GLN A 186 -14.18 8.26 -3.36
C GLN A 186 -15.00 6.99 -3.66
N PHE A 187 -14.65 6.28 -4.74
CA PHE A 187 -15.32 5.07 -5.23
C PHE A 187 -14.59 3.78 -4.84
N ASP A 188 -13.61 3.85 -3.93
CA ASP A 188 -12.88 2.68 -3.46
C ASP A 188 -13.79 1.77 -2.62
N GLN A 189 -13.92 0.52 -3.05
CA GLN A 189 -14.70 -0.50 -2.35
C GLN A 189 -14.07 -0.94 -1.02
N LEU A 190 -12.78 -0.68 -0.80
CA LEU A 190 -12.07 -1.05 0.43
C LEU A 190 -12.07 0.07 1.49
N ARG A 191 -12.96 1.05 1.37
CA ARG A 191 -13.07 2.17 2.32
C ARG A 191 -14.14 2.01 3.40
N VAL A 192 -14.61 0.80 3.63
CA VAL A 192 -15.79 0.50 4.48
C VAL A 192 -15.59 0.80 5.97
N ASN A 193 -14.36 0.90 6.46
CA ASN A 193 -14.05 1.11 7.87
C ASN A 193 -13.27 2.41 8.15
N GLU A 194 -13.25 3.38 7.23
CA GLU A 194 -12.50 4.65 7.40
C GLU A 194 -12.73 5.33 8.74
N ARG A 195 -14.01 5.55 9.12
CA ARG A 195 -14.36 6.22 10.38
C ARG A 195 -13.85 5.47 11.60
N LEU A 196 -13.88 4.14 11.55
CA LEU A 196 -13.37 3.30 12.62
C LEU A 196 -11.85 3.43 12.70
N PHE A 197 -11.14 3.32 11.57
CA PHE A 197 -9.68 3.40 11.53
C PHE A 197 -9.19 4.75 12.05
N THR A 198 -9.81 5.85 11.58
CA THR A 198 -9.47 7.20 12.02
C THR A 198 -9.80 7.44 13.50
N SER A 199 -10.83 6.78 14.04
CA SER A 199 -11.17 6.91 15.47
C SER A 199 -10.22 6.14 16.40
N LEU A 200 -9.46 5.17 15.87
CA LEU A 200 -8.56 4.33 16.64
C LEU A 200 -7.12 4.85 16.67
N VAL A 201 -6.76 5.75 15.77
CA VAL A 201 -5.42 6.33 15.66
C VAL A 201 -5.48 7.79 16.10
N PRO A 202 -4.86 8.19 17.23
CA PRO A 202 -5.01 9.52 17.82
C PRO A 202 -4.67 10.69 16.89
N HIS A 203 -3.67 10.51 16.02
CA HIS A 203 -3.16 11.52 15.09
C HIS A 203 -3.48 11.20 13.63
N ALA A 204 -4.65 10.62 13.38
CA ALA A 204 -5.07 10.28 12.03
C ALA A 204 -5.84 11.40 11.31
N GLU A 205 -5.46 11.61 10.06
CA GLU A 205 -6.23 12.39 9.09
C GLU A 205 -6.81 11.48 8.01
N LEU A 206 -8.00 11.85 7.49
CA LEU A 206 -8.66 11.13 6.40
C LEU A 206 -8.80 12.03 5.17
N ILE A 207 -8.23 11.57 4.06
CA ILE A 207 -8.28 12.23 2.77
C ILE A 207 -9.08 11.35 1.80
N VAL A 208 -10.16 11.91 1.27
CA VAL A 208 -11.01 11.22 0.28
C VAL A 208 -10.86 11.91 -1.07
N VAL A 209 -10.24 11.23 -2.03
CA VAL A 209 -9.94 11.81 -3.34
C VAL A 209 -11.16 11.69 -4.27
N PRO A 210 -11.76 12.80 -4.73
CA PRO A 210 -12.97 12.76 -5.57
C PRO A 210 -12.72 12.03 -6.88
N ARG A 211 -13.76 11.36 -7.40
CA ARG A 211 -13.77 10.68 -8.70
C ARG A 211 -12.62 9.66 -8.89
N THR A 212 -12.21 9.01 -7.81
CA THR A 212 -11.05 8.10 -7.80
C THR A 212 -11.48 6.76 -7.21
N SER A 213 -11.01 5.66 -7.80
CA SER A 213 -11.30 4.31 -7.31
C SER A 213 -10.12 3.79 -6.46
N HIS A 214 -9.92 2.48 -6.43
CA HIS A 214 -8.96 1.82 -5.55
C HIS A 214 -7.51 2.25 -5.78
N LEU A 215 -7.10 2.61 -7.00
CA LEU A 215 -5.70 2.87 -7.32
C LEU A 215 -5.33 4.36 -7.15
N VAL A 216 -5.59 4.94 -5.97
CA VAL A 216 -5.42 6.40 -5.75
C VAL A 216 -4.03 6.92 -6.11
N THR A 217 -2.98 6.13 -5.81
CA THR A 217 -1.57 6.46 -6.09
C THR A 217 -1.29 6.61 -7.58
N ALA A 218 -1.88 5.75 -8.41
CA ALA A 218 -1.66 5.74 -9.85
C ALA A 218 -2.70 6.58 -10.62
N MET A 219 -3.94 6.67 -10.13
CA MET A 219 -5.01 7.46 -10.77
C MET A 219 -4.82 8.96 -10.55
N ARG A 220 -4.32 9.35 -9.37
CA ARG A 220 -4.17 10.75 -8.94
C ARG A 220 -2.79 10.98 -8.34
N PRO A 221 -1.71 10.73 -9.10
CA PRO A 221 -0.34 10.81 -8.60
C PRO A 221 -0.04 12.17 -7.99
N ASP A 222 -0.45 13.28 -8.62
CA ASP A 222 -0.21 14.63 -8.10
C ASP A 222 -0.85 14.86 -6.72
N VAL A 223 -2.04 14.30 -6.48
CA VAL A 223 -2.71 14.40 -5.17
C VAL A 223 -1.95 13.59 -4.12
N PHE A 224 -1.48 12.40 -4.50
CA PHE A 224 -0.70 11.56 -3.60
C PHE A 224 0.69 12.17 -3.31
N ASN A 225 1.33 12.75 -4.33
CA ASN A 225 2.61 13.44 -4.22
C ASN A 225 2.50 14.69 -3.32
N ALA A 226 1.42 15.46 -3.43
CA ALA A 226 1.16 16.56 -2.52
C ALA A 226 1.03 16.08 -1.05
N LEU A 227 0.43 14.91 -0.81
CA LEU A 227 0.38 14.32 0.53
C LEU A 227 1.77 13.86 1.01
N LEU A 228 2.60 13.29 0.14
CA LEU A 228 3.99 12.99 0.48
C LEU A 228 4.74 14.25 0.92
N ASP A 229 4.54 15.37 0.23
CA ASP A 229 5.15 16.64 0.58
C ASP A 229 4.68 17.16 1.94
N VAL A 230 3.39 17.03 2.26
CA VAL A 230 2.84 17.35 3.58
C VAL A 230 3.50 16.50 4.66
N ALA A 231 3.64 15.19 4.43
CA ALA A 231 4.24 14.28 5.40
C ALA A 231 5.73 14.59 5.63
N VAL A 232 6.49 14.87 4.58
CA VAL A 232 7.90 15.31 4.67
C VAL A 232 8.01 16.62 5.45
N ALA A 233 7.22 17.62 5.10
CA ALA A 233 7.22 18.91 5.80
C ALA A 233 6.84 18.78 7.28
N THR A 234 5.94 17.83 7.63
CA THR A 234 5.55 17.56 9.01
C THR A 234 6.69 17.02 9.87
N LEU A 235 7.64 16.28 9.27
CA LEU A 235 8.78 15.73 10.01
C LEU A 235 9.99 16.68 10.07
N ASP A 236 10.07 17.61 9.12
CA ASP A 236 11.18 18.57 9.02
C ASP A 236 10.91 19.87 9.80
N SER A 237 9.68 20.10 10.28
CA SER A 237 9.26 21.24 11.11
C SER A 237 9.57 21.04 12.59
#